data_AF-A0A6P5KWZ5-F1
#
_entry.id   AF-A0A6P5KWZ5-F1
#
_cell.length_a   1.000
_cell.length_b   1.000
_cell.length_c   1.000
_cell.angle_alpha   90.00
_cell.angle_beta   90.00
_cell.angle_gamma   90.00
#
_symmetry.space_group_name_H-M   'P 1'
#
loop_
_entity.id
_entity.type
_entity.pdbx_description
1 polymer ?
#
loop_
_entity_poly.entity_id
_entity_poly.type
_entity_poly.pdbx_seq_one_letter_code
_entity_poly.pdbx_strand_id
1 'polypeptide(L)'
;MGNCPSELLQKKKEPKQLQVKRKPPIDKTEWDSYFDENGHLDKSRDFICLNILERGLHPSIRTEAWKFLTGYYSWRSSKDERLMVDNTRKKNYEALCEMYEKIQPLLENLHRNFMETRNNISYDIQRLYDKDPLGNVIIDKKRLEKILLLSYVCNTEAEYQQGFHEMVMLFQLMVENDHETFWLFQFFLQKTEHSCVINIGVGKNLEMLSDLISFLDPTFAEHLKGKGAGAVQSLFPWFCLFFQRAFKSFDDVWRLWEVLLTGKPCRNFQVLVAYSMLQMVKEQILLESMNGEDIIMACNNLIDLDADELISSACLVYAELMQKDVPEPLKEFFQ
;
A
#
# COMPACT_ATOMS: atom_id res chain seq x y z
N MET A 1 1.51 66.42 -14.74
CA MET A 1 2.47 65.48 -14.13
C MET A 1 1.78 64.92 -12.90
N GLY A 2 1.25 63.70 -13.04
CA GLY A 2 0.59 63.01 -11.95
C GLY A 2 1.60 62.46 -10.95
N ASN A 3 1.17 62.28 -9.71
CA ASN A 3 1.70 61.25 -8.85
C ASN A 3 0.57 60.63 -8.05
N CYS A 4 0.52 59.31 -8.18
CA CYS A 4 -0.43 58.35 -7.65
C CYS A 4 -0.26 58.19 -6.12
N PRO A 5 -1.29 57.86 -5.35
CA PRO A 5 -1.14 57.48 -3.95
C PRO A 5 -0.70 56.01 -3.83
N SER A 6 0.47 55.79 -3.24
CA SER A 6 1.01 54.46 -2.94
C SER A 6 0.35 53.85 -1.70
N GLU A 7 -0.23 52.66 -1.91
CA GLU A 7 -0.16 51.49 -1.03
C GLU A 7 -0.79 51.57 0.37
N LEU A 8 -2.13 51.47 0.40
CA LEU A 8 -2.83 50.80 1.49
C LEU A 8 -2.86 49.29 1.22
N LEU A 9 -1.75 48.61 1.51
CA LEU A 9 -1.69 47.15 1.58
C LEU A 9 -2.51 46.68 2.79
N GLN A 10 -3.74 46.26 2.53
CA GLN A 10 -4.55 45.48 3.45
C GLN A 10 -3.77 44.21 3.82
N LYS A 11 -3.27 44.16 5.06
CA LYS A 11 -2.85 42.92 5.71
C LYS A 11 -4.04 41.96 5.76
N LYS A 12 -4.16 41.08 4.76
CA LYS A 12 -4.96 39.85 4.87
C LYS A 12 -4.41 39.09 6.07
N LYS A 13 -5.19 39.03 7.16
CA LYS A 13 -4.93 38.11 8.26
C LYS A 13 -5.10 36.69 7.70
N GLU A 14 -3.99 36.00 7.51
CA GLU A 14 -4.00 34.55 7.34
C GLU A 14 -4.76 33.91 8.51
N PRO A 15 -5.68 32.97 8.26
CA PRO A 15 -6.34 32.26 9.34
C PRO A 15 -5.28 31.48 10.10
N LYS A 16 -5.12 31.78 11.40
CA LYS A 16 -4.32 30.98 12.31
C LYS A 16 -4.85 29.54 12.26
N GLN A 17 -4.12 28.65 11.60
CA GLN A 17 -4.33 27.21 11.75
C GLN A 17 -4.13 26.90 13.24
N LEU A 18 -5.24 26.67 13.95
CA LEU A 18 -5.20 25.97 15.22
C LEU A 18 -4.61 24.59 14.91
N GLN A 19 -3.33 24.40 15.20
CA GLN A 19 -2.70 23.07 15.20
C GLN A 19 -3.44 22.22 16.25
N VAL A 20 -4.51 21.56 15.83
CA VAL A 20 -5.10 20.47 16.59
C VAL A 20 -4.01 19.42 16.68
N LYS A 21 -3.40 19.27 17.85
CA LYS A 21 -2.40 18.22 18.09
C LYS A 21 -3.06 16.88 17.76
N ARG A 22 -2.67 16.26 16.65
CA ARG A 22 -3.07 14.89 16.32
C ARG A 22 -2.73 14.00 17.50
N LYS A 23 -3.65 13.12 17.88
CA LYS A 23 -3.37 12.10 18.89
C LYS A 23 -2.22 11.21 18.38
N PRO A 24 -1.35 10.70 19.27
CA PRO A 24 -0.27 9.82 18.87
C PRO A 24 -0.81 8.53 18.21
N PRO A 25 0.03 7.79 17.46
CA PRO A 25 -0.33 6.47 16.95
C PRO A 25 -0.82 5.53 18.04
N ILE A 26 -1.58 4.51 17.67
CA ILE A 26 -2.07 3.50 18.62
C ILE A 26 -0.86 2.72 19.16
N ASP A 27 -0.58 2.87 20.45
CA ASP A 27 0.52 2.19 21.12
C ASP A 27 0.12 0.83 21.69
N LYS A 28 1.06 0.12 22.31
CA LYS A 28 0.82 -1.19 22.90
C LYS A 28 -0.23 -1.15 24.01
N THR A 29 -0.21 -0.12 24.85
CA THR A 29 -1.13 0.02 25.98
C THR A 29 -2.56 0.19 25.49
N GLU A 30 -2.77 1.06 24.51
CA GLU A 30 -4.09 1.28 23.92
C GLU A 30 -4.56 0.06 23.13
N TRP A 31 -3.68 -0.57 22.34
CA TRP A 31 -4.02 -1.79 21.61
C TRP A 31 -4.46 -2.93 22.53
N ASP A 32 -3.72 -3.17 23.62
CA ASP A 32 -4.04 -4.23 24.58
C ASP A 32 -5.36 -3.95 25.30
N SER A 33 -5.74 -2.67 25.48
CA SER A 33 -7.03 -2.26 26.05
C SER A 33 -8.24 -2.57 25.16
N TYR A 34 -8.03 -2.98 23.90
CA TYR A 34 -9.10 -3.39 23.01
C TYR A 34 -9.55 -4.84 23.22
N PHE A 35 -8.83 -5.60 24.05
CA PHE A 35 -9.09 -7.01 24.29
C PHE A 35 -9.66 -7.28 25.68
N ASP A 36 -10.55 -8.26 25.77
CA ASP A 36 -11.02 -8.83 27.04
C ASP A 36 -9.97 -9.77 27.67
N GLU A 37 -10.28 -10.31 28.84
CA GLU A 37 -9.39 -11.25 29.57
C GLU A 37 -9.10 -12.55 28.78
N ASN A 38 -9.99 -12.95 27.86
CA ASN A 38 -9.84 -14.12 27.00
C ASN A 38 -9.15 -13.79 25.65
N GLY A 39 -8.86 -12.51 25.41
CA GLY A 39 -8.28 -12.00 24.18
C GLY A 39 -9.26 -11.84 23.02
N HIS A 40 -10.57 -11.78 23.24
CA HIS A 40 -11.54 -11.30 22.24
C HIS A 40 -11.51 -9.78 22.18
N LEU A 41 -11.89 -9.21 21.03
CA LEU A 41 -11.99 -7.76 20.89
C LEU A 41 -13.29 -7.23 21.51
N ASP A 42 -13.13 -6.35 22.49
CA ASP A 42 -14.23 -5.59 23.12
C ASP A 42 -14.66 -4.40 22.27
N LYS A 43 -13.75 -3.89 21.42
CA LYS A 43 -14.04 -2.81 20.48
C LYS A 43 -14.47 -3.38 19.13
N SER A 44 -15.40 -2.71 18.46
CA SER A 44 -15.82 -3.12 17.12
C SER A 44 -14.66 -2.97 16.13
N ARG A 45 -14.63 -3.84 15.12
CA ARG A 45 -13.68 -3.73 14.00
C ARG A 45 -13.72 -2.33 13.37
N ASP A 46 -14.92 -1.77 13.23
CA ASP A 46 -15.12 -0.43 12.66
C ASP A 46 -14.42 0.66 13.47
N PHE A 47 -14.58 0.63 14.79
CA PHE A 47 -13.91 1.56 15.70
C PHE A 47 -12.39 1.47 15.58
N ILE A 48 -11.84 0.26 15.57
CA ILE A 48 -10.39 0.03 15.46
C ILE A 48 -9.89 0.54 14.10
N CYS A 49 -10.55 0.16 13.00
CA CYS A 49 -10.18 0.59 11.66
C CYS A 49 -10.24 2.12 11.48
N LEU A 50 -11.21 2.80 12.08
CA LEU A 50 -11.28 4.27 12.05
C LEU A 50 -10.13 4.92 12.84
N ASN A 51 -9.75 4.37 14.00
CA ASN A 51 -8.59 4.88 14.74
C ASN A 51 -7.27 4.65 13.96
N ILE A 52 -7.14 3.53 13.25
CA ILE A 52 -5.99 3.26 12.37
C ILE A 52 -5.94 4.25 11.21
N LEU A 53 -7.09 4.55 10.58
CA LEU A 53 -7.18 5.60 9.56
C LEU A 53 -6.68 6.94 10.11
N GLU A 54 -7.16 7.36 11.27
CA GLU A 54 -6.89 8.69 11.83
C GLU A 54 -5.46 8.84 12.37
N ARG A 55 -4.89 7.79 12.98
CA ARG A 55 -3.69 7.90 13.82
C ARG A 55 -2.55 6.96 13.43
N GLY A 56 -2.83 5.92 12.66
CA GLY A 56 -1.87 4.86 12.37
C GLY A 56 -1.49 4.02 13.59
N LEU A 57 -0.50 3.15 13.39
CA LEU A 57 -0.04 2.19 14.39
C LEU A 57 1.39 2.50 14.85
N HIS A 58 1.64 2.34 16.15
CA HIS A 58 3.02 2.34 16.66
C HIS A 58 3.75 1.06 16.18
N PRO A 59 5.06 1.13 15.84
CA PRO A 59 5.81 -0.02 15.33
C PRO A 59 5.72 -1.28 16.20
N SER A 60 5.64 -1.13 17.52
CA SER A 60 5.59 -2.24 18.48
C SER A 60 4.35 -3.14 18.37
N ILE A 61 3.27 -2.68 17.74
CA ILE A 61 2.03 -3.47 17.56
C ILE A 61 1.72 -3.78 16.11
N ARG A 62 2.54 -3.30 15.17
CA ARG A 62 2.27 -3.37 13.73
C ARG A 62 2.07 -4.82 13.29
N THR A 63 3.00 -5.70 13.63
CA THR A 63 2.92 -7.13 13.29
C THR A 63 1.65 -7.80 13.79
N GLU A 64 1.27 -7.54 15.05
CA GLU A 64 0.06 -8.10 15.65
C GLU A 64 -1.21 -7.57 14.98
N ALA A 65 -1.32 -6.26 14.79
CA ALA A 65 -2.47 -5.63 14.16
C ALA A 65 -2.61 -6.06 12.68
N TRP A 66 -1.51 -6.18 11.95
CA TRP A 66 -1.51 -6.62 10.55
C TRP A 66 -2.05 -8.04 10.38
N LYS A 67 -1.85 -8.92 11.37
CA LYS A 67 -2.49 -10.23 11.35
C LYS A 67 -4.02 -10.12 11.36
N PHE A 68 -4.62 -9.17 12.08
CA PHE A 68 -6.06 -8.94 12.02
C PHE A 68 -6.48 -8.26 10.70
N LEU A 69 -5.76 -7.24 10.27
CA LEU A 69 -6.07 -6.45 9.07
C LEU A 69 -6.06 -7.29 7.79
N THR A 70 -5.08 -8.20 7.66
CA THR A 70 -4.95 -9.11 6.51
C THR A 70 -5.91 -10.30 6.58
N GLY A 71 -6.49 -10.59 7.75
CA GLY A 71 -7.31 -11.79 7.97
C GLY A 71 -6.53 -13.03 8.37
N TYR A 72 -5.22 -12.90 8.63
CA TYR A 72 -4.43 -13.95 9.30
C TYR A 72 -5.12 -14.37 10.61
N TYR A 73 -5.54 -13.41 11.44
CA TYR A 73 -6.42 -13.66 12.57
C TYR A 73 -7.86 -13.28 12.24
N SER A 74 -8.80 -14.09 12.72
CA SER A 74 -10.21 -13.70 12.76
C SER A 74 -10.41 -12.61 13.80
N TRP A 75 -11.16 -11.56 13.45
CA TRP A 75 -11.60 -10.51 14.38
C TRP A 75 -12.45 -11.03 15.55
N ARG A 76 -12.93 -12.28 15.45
CA ARG A 76 -13.73 -12.95 16.49
C ARG A 76 -12.94 -13.96 17.31
N SER A 77 -11.66 -14.13 17.03
CA SER A 77 -10.84 -15.13 17.70
C SER A 77 -10.48 -14.73 19.14
N SER A 78 -10.37 -15.71 20.02
CA SER A 78 -9.73 -15.63 21.33
C SER A 78 -8.20 -15.68 21.22
N LYS A 79 -7.49 -15.40 22.32
CA LYS A 79 -6.02 -15.54 22.38
C LYS A 79 -5.57 -16.98 22.12
N ASP A 80 -6.26 -17.96 22.68
CA ASP A 80 -5.91 -19.38 22.54
C ASP A 80 -6.11 -19.87 21.10
N GLU A 81 -7.19 -19.45 20.44
CA GLU A 81 -7.41 -19.75 19.02
C GLU A 81 -6.31 -19.14 18.15
N ARG A 82 -5.88 -17.91 18.43
CA ARG A 82 -4.76 -17.27 17.71
C ARG A 82 -3.46 -18.04 17.90
N LEU A 83 -3.18 -18.53 19.10
CA LEU A 83 -2.01 -19.37 19.37
C LEU A 83 -2.07 -20.71 18.61
N MET A 84 -3.25 -21.35 18.53
CA MET A 84 -3.43 -22.56 17.72
C MET A 84 -3.21 -22.28 16.22
N VAL A 85 -3.70 -21.14 15.74
CA VAL A 85 -3.53 -20.68 14.36
C VAL A 85 -2.06 -20.44 14.03
N ASP A 86 -1.30 -19.75 14.89
CA ASP A 86 0.14 -19.53 14.71
C ASP A 86 0.89 -20.87 14.65
N ASN A 87 0.62 -21.78 15.59
CA ASN A 87 1.25 -23.10 15.65
C ASN A 87 0.95 -23.95 14.41
N THR A 88 -0.30 -23.93 13.95
CA THR A 88 -0.72 -24.66 12.74
C THR A 88 -0.02 -24.11 11.50
N ARG A 89 0.03 -22.77 11.36
CA ARG A 89 0.69 -22.12 10.23
C ARG A 89 2.20 -22.36 10.22
N LYS A 90 2.84 -22.35 11.39
CA LYS A 90 4.26 -22.71 11.51
C LYS A 90 4.51 -24.13 10.99
N LYS A 91 3.75 -25.12 11.46
CA LYS A 91 3.84 -26.52 10.99
C LYS A 91 3.59 -26.66 9.49
N ASN A 92 2.58 -25.96 8.97
CA ASN A 92 2.27 -25.98 7.54
C ASN A 92 3.40 -25.39 6.70
N TYR A 93 4.04 -24.31 7.17
CA TYR A 93 5.20 -23.72 6.49
C TYR A 93 6.41 -24.66 6.52
N GLU A 94 6.67 -25.32 7.64
CA GLU A 94 7.75 -26.32 7.78
C GLU A 94 7.52 -27.48 6.79
N ALA A 95 6.31 -28.05 6.75
CA ALA A 95 5.95 -29.10 5.81
C ALA A 95 6.05 -28.65 4.34
N LEU A 96 5.67 -27.39 4.05
CA LEU A 96 5.82 -26.80 2.72
C LEU A 96 7.29 -26.69 2.32
N CYS A 97 8.18 -26.29 3.23
CA CYS A 97 9.62 -26.25 2.98
C CYS A 97 10.18 -27.65 2.68
N GLU A 98 9.84 -28.65 3.49
CA GLU A 98 10.28 -30.03 3.27
C GLU A 98 9.78 -30.59 1.93
N MET A 99 8.54 -30.29 1.57
CA MET A 99 7.97 -30.67 0.28
C MET A 99 8.74 -29.98 -0.86
N TYR A 100 8.94 -28.67 -0.77
CA TYR A 100 9.65 -27.88 -1.78
C TYR A 100 11.06 -28.42 -2.02
N GLU A 101 11.82 -28.69 -0.96
CA GLU A 101 13.18 -29.26 -1.07
C GLU A 101 13.21 -30.59 -1.85
N LYS A 102 12.18 -31.44 -1.67
CA LYS A 102 12.08 -32.73 -2.37
C LYS A 102 11.71 -32.58 -3.85
N ILE A 103 10.84 -31.63 -4.18
CA ILE A 103 10.34 -31.45 -5.56
C ILE A 103 11.18 -30.48 -6.38
N GLN A 104 11.99 -29.62 -5.75
CA GLN A 104 12.78 -28.60 -6.44
C GLN A 104 13.62 -29.16 -7.60
N PRO A 105 14.36 -30.30 -7.46
CA PRO A 105 15.10 -30.86 -8.59
C PRO A 105 14.20 -31.29 -9.77
N LEU A 106 12.96 -31.71 -9.50
CA LEU A 106 12.01 -32.06 -10.55
C LEU A 106 11.48 -30.79 -11.24
N LEU A 107 11.17 -29.74 -10.47
CA LEU A 107 10.75 -28.44 -11.00
C LEU A 107 11.82 -27.85 -11.93
N GLU A 108 13.08 -27.87 -11.51
CA GLU A 108 14.21 -27.33 -12.28
C GLU A 108 14.42 -28.07 -13.61
N ASN A 109 14.19 -29.39 -13.64
CA ASN A 109 14.42 -30.21 -14.83
C ASN A 109 13.23 -30.27 -15.79
N LEU A 110 11.99 -30.21 -15.27
CA LEU A 110 10.78 -30.51 -16.05
C LEU A 110 9.91 -29.28 -16.34
N HIS A 111 10.07 -28.18 -15.58
CA HIS A 111 9.17 -27.03 -15.66
C HIS A 111 9.91 -25.76 -16.10
N ARG A 112 9.88 -25.45 -17.40
CA ARG A 112 10.50 -24.24 -17.97
C ARG A 112 10.03 -22.95 -17.28
N ASN A 113 8.72 -22.84 -17.02
CA ASN A 113 8.15 -21.65 -16.36
C ASN A 113 8.74 -21.43 -14.96
N PHE A 114 8.96 -22.51 -14.20
CA PHE A 114 9.59 -22.40 -12.87
C PHE A 114 11.00 -21.82 -12.96
N MET A 115 11.81 -22.29 -13.92
CA MET A 115 13.17 -21.76 -14.12
C MET A 115 13.17 -20.29 -14.54
N GLU A 116 12.25 -19.89 -15.40
CA GLU A 116 12.07 -18.49 -15.80
C GLU A 116 11.66 -17.62 -14.60
N THR A 117 10.66 -18.03 -13.83
CA THR A 117 10.23 -17.34 -12.61
C THR A 117 11.38 -17.21 -11.60
N ARG A 118 12.14 -18.29 -11.35
CA ARG A 118 13.29 -18.26 -10.45
C ARG A 118 14.37 -17.28 -10.91
N ASN A 119 14.68 -17.27 -12.22
CA ASN A 119 15.64 -16.33 -12.79
C ASN A 119 15.16 -14.88 -12.63
N ASN A 120 13.87 -14.61 -12.85
CA ASN A 120 13.28 -13.28 -12.68
C ASN A 120 13.35 -12.83 -11.22
N ILE A 121 12.99 -13.70 -10.26
CA ILE A 121 13.12 -13.45 -8.83
C ILE A 121 14.58 -13.16 -8.46
N SER A 122 15.52 -13.98 -8.95
CA SER A 122 16.95 -13.82 -8.67
C SER A 122 17.49 -12.50 -9.20
N TYR A 123 17.12 -12.13 -10.43
CA TYR A 123 17.52 -10.87 -11.07
C TYR A 123 17.02 -9.65 -10.28
N ASP A 124 15.76 -9.69 -9.85
CA ASP A 124 15.15 -8.62 -9.06
C ASP A 124 15.80 -8.48 -7.67
N ILE A 125 15.99 -9.58 -6.94
CA ILE A 125 16.61 -9.59 -5.59
C ILE A 125 18.05 -9.05 -5.62
N GLN A 126 18.81 -9.31 -6.68
CA GLN A 126 20.18 -8.81 -6.80
C GLN A 126 20.25 -7.28 -6.73
N ARG A 127 19.20 -6.58 -7.20
CA ARG A 127 19.11 -5.13 -7.25
C ARG A 127 18.65 -4.49 -5.93
N LEU A 128 18.19 -5.29 -4.97
CA LEU A 128 17.81 -4.78 -3.64
C LEU A 128 19.04 -4.32 -2.87
N TYR A 129 18.91 -3.15 -2.23
CA TYR A 129 19.85 -2.68 -1.24
C TYR A 129 19.60 -3.42 0.08
N ASP A 130 20.56 -4.21 0.53
CA ASP A 130 20.43 -5.12 1.68
C ASP A 130 21.18 -4.66 2.92
N LYS A 131 21.78 -3.47 2.88
CA LYS A 131 22.60 -2.94 3.97
C LYS A 131 22.02 -1.66 4.55
N ASP A 132 22.36 -1.34 5.79
CA ASP A 132 22.11 -0.02 6.36
C ASP A 132 23.25 0.96 5.97
N PRO A 133 23.16 2.27 6.32
CA PRO A 133 24.25 3.22 6.07
C PRO A 133 25.59 2.88 6.74
N LEU A 134 25.59 1.99 7.74
CA LEU A 134 26.79 1.50 8.43
C LEU A 134 27.36 0.23 7.78
N GLY A 135 26.69 -0.32 6.76
CA GLY A 135 27.09 -1.51 6.04
C GLY A 135 26.62 -2.83 6.66
N ASN A 136 25.79 -2.79 7.72
CA ASN A 136 25.22 -3.99 8.33
C ASN A 136 24.17 -4.58 7.38
N VAL A 137 24.21 -5.89 7.17
CA VAL A 137 23.18 -6.57 6.38
C VAL A 137 21.89 -6.59 7.18
N ILE A 138 20.87 -5.91 6.66
CA ILE A 138 19.53 -5.82 7.25
C ILE A 138 18.51 -6.69 6.52
N ILE A 139 18.82 -7.12 5.29
CA ILE A 139 17.96 -8.00 4.48
C ILE A 139 18.68 -9.31 4.14
N ASP A 140 18.05 -10.43 4.47
CA ASP A 140 18.45 -11.75 3.99
C ASP A 140 17.78 -12.07 2.64
N LYS A 141 18.57 -11.88 1.57
CA LYS A 141 18.17 -12.14 0.18
C LYS A 141 17.78 -13.60 -0.08
N LYS A 142 18.40 -14.56 0.62
CA LYS A 142 18.07 -16.00 0.45
C LYS A 142 16.71 -16.31 1.06
N ARG A 143 16.40 -15.70 2.21
CA ARG A 143 15.07 -15.81 2.82
C ARG A 143 13.99 -15.20 1.93
N LEU A 144 14.25 -14.04 1.30
CA LEU A 144 13.33 -13.45 0.31
C LEU A 144 13.09 -14.38 -0.88
N GLU A 145 14.17 -14.90 -1.50
CA GLU A 145 14.08 -15.81 -2.64
C GLU A 145 13.23 -17.05 -2.29
N LYS A 146 13.50 -17.66 -1.12
CA LYS A 146 12.74 -18.81 -0.63
C LYS A 146 11.25 -18.49 -0.49
N ILE A 147 10.89 -17.37 0.15
CA ILE A 147 9.49 -16.98 0.36
C ILE A 147 8.77 -16.77 -0.98
N LEU A 148 9.40 -16.11 -1.95
CA LEU A 148 8.82 -15.87 -3.27
C LEU A 148 8.64 -17.17 -4.07
N LEU A 149 9.63 -18.07 -4.05
CA LEU A 149 9.55 -19.36 -4.72
C LEU A 149 8.46 -20.24 -4.09
N LEU A 150 8.35 -20.28 -2.76
CA LEU A 150 7.27 -20.98 -2.08
C LEU A 150 5.90 -20.39 -2.45
N SER A 151 5.80 -19.06 -2.53
CA SER A 151 4.56 -18.38 -2.94
C SER A 151 4.13 -18.81 -4.35
N TYR A 152 5.08 -18.83 -5.30
CA TYR A 152 4.84 -19.29 -6.67
C TYR A 152 4.42 -20.77 -6.72
N VAL A 153 5.06 -21.65 -5.94
CA VAL A 153 4.74 -23.09 -5.91
C VAL A 153 3.35 -23.35 -5.29
N CYS A 154 2.92 -22.52 -4.34
CA CYS A 154 1.58 -22.62 -3.76
C CYS A 154 0.47 -22.19 -4.73
N ASN A 155 0.77 -21.30 -5.68
CA ASN A 155 -0.18 -20.87 -6.70
C ASN A 155 0.55 -20.54 -8.01
N THR A 156 0.74 -21.54 -8.86
CA THR A 156 1.43 -21.37 -10.14
C THR A 156 0.62 -20.55 -11.16
N GLU A 157 -0.68 -20.36 -10.94
CA GLU A 157 -1.52 -19.52 -11.79
C GLU A 157 -1.36 -18.03 -11.47
N ALA A 158 -0.88 -17.69 -10.26
CA ALA A 158 -0.76 -16.29 -9.84
C ALA A 158 0.40 -15.53 -10.50
N GLU A 159 1.33 -16.23 -11.18
CA GLU A 159 2.58 -15.71 -11.75
C GLU A 159 3.43 -14.85 -10.78
N TYR A 160 4.73 -14.73 -11.06
CA TYR A 160 5.55 -13.79 -10.31
C TYR A 160 5.43 -12.39 -10.91
N GLN A 161 4.95 -11.43 -10.11
CA GLN A 161 4.90 -10.02 -10.49
C GLN A 161 6.15 -9.29 -10.01
N GLN A 162 6.81 -8.56 -10.92
CA GLN A 162 7.91 -7.66 -10.55
C GLN A 162 7.44 -6.66 -9.48
N GLY A 163 8.23 -6.53 -8.42
CA GLY A 163 7.91 -5.72 -7.24
C GLY A 163 7.55 -6.55 -6.00
N PHE A 164 7.19 -7.82 -6.14
CA PHE A 164 6.92 -8.69 -4.99
C PHE A 164 8.15 -8.87 -4.10
N HIS A 165 9.37 -8.87 -4.66
CA HIS A 165 10.61 -8.90 -3.89
C HIS A 165 10.78 -7.69 -2.96
N GLU A 166 10.41 -6.49 -3.42
CA GLU A 166 10.38 -5.29 -2.58
C GLU A 166 9.27 -5.38 -1.52
N MET A 167 8.10 -5.91 -1.86
CA MET A 167 7.03 -6.10 -0.87
C MET A 167 7.45 -7.07 0.23
N VAL A 168 7.99 -8.25 -0.12
CA VAL A 168 8.44 -9.25 0.87
C VAL A 168 9.59 -8.70 1.72
N MET A 169 10.45 -7.84 1.17
CA MET A 169 11.47 -7.12 1.94
C MET A 169 10.86 -6.31 3.08
N LEU A 170 9.75 -5.59 2.83
CA LEU A 170 9.04 -4.85 3.87
C LEU A 170 8.44 -5.76 4.93
N PHE A 171 7.94 -6.94 4.57
CA PHE A 171 7.51 -7.93 5.58
C PHE A 171 8.69 -8.47 6.39
N GLN A 172 9.84 -8.74 5.77
CA GLN A 172 11.03 -9.24 6.48
C GLN A 172 11.59 -8.22 7.47
N LEU A 173 11.50 -6.92 7.16
CA LEU A 173 11.89 -5.84 8.08
C LEU A 173 10.94 -5.70 9.29
N MET A 174 9.68 -6.10 9.12
CA MET A 174 8.64 -6.02 10.14
C MET A 174 8.55 -7.30 11.01
N VAL A 175 8.97 -8.44 10.47
CA VAL A 175 8.70 -9.76 11.03
C VAL A 175 9.97 -10.60 11.06
N GLU A 176 10.33 -11.11 12.24
CA GLU A 176 11.57 -11.87 12.44
C GLU A 176 11.52 -13.26 11.78
N ASN A 177 10.38 -13.94 11.84
CA ASN A 177 10.25 -15.36 11.50
C ASN A 177 9.77 -15.62 10.07
N ASP A 178 10.42 -16.56 9.37
CA ASP A 178 10.10 -16.90 7.98
C ASP A 178 8.66 -17.34 7.73
N HIS A 179 8.15 -18.22 8.59
CA HIS A 179 6.79 -18.73 8.46
C HIS A 179 5.76 -17.60 8.58
N GLU A 180 6.02 -16.65 9.47
CA GLU A 180 5.14 -15.51 9.71
C GLU A 180 5.21 -14.53 8.55
N THR A 181 6.41 -14.20 8.04
CA THR A 181 6.61 -13.39 6.83
C THR A 181 5.89 -14.00 5.63
N PHE A 182 6.07 -15.32 5.40
CA PHE A 182 5.41 -16.03 4.31
C PHE A 182 3.88 -15.91 4.40
N TRP A 183 3.30 -16.29 5.53
CA TRP A 183 1.84 -16.29 5.67
C TRP A 183 1.25 -14.87 5.66
N LEU A 184 1.88 -13.91 6.33
CA LEU A 184 1.41 -12.52 6.27
C LEU A 184 1.43 -11.99 4.84
N PHE A 185 2.46 -12.30 4.05
CA PHE A 185 2.50 -11.94 2.64
C PHE A 185 1.39 -12.62 1.83
N GLN A 186 1.12 -13.92 2.05
CA GLN A 186 0.01 -14.62 1.38
C GLN A 186 -1.35 -13.99 1.69
N PHE A 187 -1.64 -13.75 2.99
CA PHE A 187 -2.88 -13.11 3.42
C PHE A 187 -2.98 -11.67 2.94
N PHE A 188 -1.87 -10.95 2.86
CA PHE A 188 -1.82 -9.61 2.30
C PHE A 188 -2.22 -9.62 0.81
N LEU A 189 -1.57 -10.45 -0.01
CA LEU A 189 -1.89 -10.54 -1.45
C LEU A 189 -3.35 -10.93 -1.68
N GLN A 190 -3.86 -11.91 -0.93
CA GLN A 190 -5.28 -12.29 -1.01
C GLN A 190 -6.20 -11.13 -0.64
N LYS A 191 -5.83 -10.36 0.40
CA LYS A 191 -6.61 -9.21 0.87
C LYS A 191 -6.61 -8.05 -0.13
N THR A 192 -5.52 -7.88 -0.89
CA THR A 192 -5.28 -6.73 -1.77
C THR A 192 -5.25 -7.09 -3.26
N GLU A 193 -5.75 -8.26 -3.65
CA GLU A 193 -5.68 -8.74 -5.05
C GLU A 193 -6.37 -7.80 -6.05
N HIS A 194 -7.52 -7.25 -5.66
CA HIS A 194 -8.26 -6.25 -6.44
C HIS A 194 -7.61 -4.85 -6.43
N SER A 195 -6.50 -4.68 -5.71
CA SER A 195 -5.72 -3.44 -5.69
C SER A 195 -4.41 -3.59 -6.47
N CYS A 196 -3.55 -4.56 -6.11
CA CYS A 196 -2.16 -4.59 -6.54
C CYS A 196 -1.75 -5.73 -7.49
N VAL A 197 -2.64 -6.68 -7.78
CA VAL A 197 -2.34 -7.78 -8.72
C VAL A 197 -2.72 -7.35 -10.14
N ILE A 198 -1.73 -7.35 -11.04
CA ILE A 198 -1.85 -6.76 -12.39
C ILE A 198 -3.02 -7.33 -13.20
N ASN A 199 -3.21 -8.64 -13.15
CA ASN A 199 -4.22 -9.37 -13.91
C ASN A 199 -5.60 -9.43 -13.22
N ILE A 200 -5.75 -8.83 -12.04
CA ILE A 200 -7.00 -8.86 -11.26
C ILE A 200 -7.54 -7.45 -11.02
N GLY A 201 -6.76 -6.61 -10.34
CA GLY A 201 -7.22 -5.32 -9.83
C GLY A 201 -6.77 -4.12 -10.63
N VAL A 202 -5.52 -4.13 -11.11
CA VAL A 202 -4.83 -2.91 -11.56
C VAL A 202 -5.54 -2.25 -12.74
N GLY A 203 -5.99 -3.03 -13.73
CA GLY A 203 -6.74 -2.51 -14.88
C GLY A 203 -8.00 -1.73 -14.46
N LYS A 204 -8.81 -2.29 -13.55
CA LYS A 204 -10.02 -1.62 -13.08
C LYS A 204 -9.70 -0.36 -12.25
N ASN A 205 -8.64 -0.38 -11.44
CA ASN A 205 -8.23 0.81 -10.69
C ASN A 205 -7.82 1.97 -11.61
N LEU A 206 -7.14 1.70 -12.73
CA LEU A 206 -6.73 2.71 -13.72
C LEU A 206 -7.93 3.28 -14.50
N GLU A 207 -8.89 2.43 -14.84
CA GLU A 207 -10.18 2.84 -15.43
C GLU A 207 -10.91 3.79 -14.47
N MET A 208 -11.08 3.37 -13.21
CA MET A 208 -11.78 4.19 -12.22
C MET A 208 -11.04 5.48 -11.87
N LEU A 209 -9.70 5.48 -11.92
CA LEU A 209 -8.90 6.70 -11.80
C LEU A 209 -9.19 7.66 -12.97
N SER A 210 -9.28 7.16 -14.20
CA SER A 210 -9.60 7.97 -15.38
C SER A 210 -11.00 8.59 -15.28
N ASP A 211 -11.98 7.80 -14.84
CA ASP A 211 -13.36 8.26 -14.63
C ASP A 211 -13.44 9.30 -13.51
N LEU A 212 -12.72 9.06 -12.41
CA LEU A 212 -12.65 9.99 -11.30
C LEU A 212 -12.05 11.34 -11.70
N ILE A 213 -10.94 11.33 -12.46
CA ILE A 213 -10.33 12.57 -12.98
C ILE A 213 -11.30 13.28 -13.91
N SER A 214 -11.95 12.55 -14.83
CA SER A 214 -12.92 13.13 -15.76
C SER A 214 -14.11 13.77 -15.07
N PHE A 215 -14.55 13.21 -13.94
CA PHE A 215 -15.66 13.73 -13.15
C PHE A 215 -15.26 14.96 -12.32
N LEU A 216 -14.12 14.90 -11.62
CA LEU A 216 -13.69 15.97 -10.72
C LEU A 216 -13.02 17.13 -11.45
N ASP A 217 -12.30 16.85 -12.54
CA ASP A 217 -11.51 17.82 -13.29
C ASP A 217 -11.46 17.49 -14.79
N PRO A 218 -12.52 17.82 -15.54
CA PRO A 218 -12.62 17.51 -16.97
C PRO A 218 -11.50 18.15 -17.81
N THR A 219 -11.01 19.35 -17.41
CA THR A 219 -9.94 20.03 -18.12
C THR A 219 -8.62 19.31 -17.95
N PHE A 220 -8.31 18.85 -16.74
CA PHE A 220 -7.12 18.03 -16.51
C PHE A 220 -7.23 16.67 -17.19
N ALA A 221 -8.40 16.04 -17.18
CA ALA A 221 -8.65 14.78 -17.89
C ALA A 221 -8.33 14.89 -19.38
N GLU A 222 -8.76 15.98 -20.02
CA GLU A 222 -8.50 16.21 -21.45
C GLU A 222 -7.00 16.39 -21.74
N HIS A 223 -6.27 17.07 -20.84
CA HIS A 223 -4.81 17.19 -20.96
C HIS A 223 -4.12 15.81 -20.93
N LEU A 224 -4.56 14.92 -20.03
CA LEU A 224 -3.96 13.59 -19.86
C LEU A 224 -4.27 12.62 -21.01
N LYS A 225 -5.35 12.85 -21.77
CA LYS A 225 -5.70 12.03 -22.96
C LYS A 225 -4.76 12.25 -24.15
N GLY A 226 -4.12 13.41 -24.25
CA GLY A 226 -3.43 13.86 -25.47
C GLY A 226 -2.13 13.13 -25.85
N LYS A 227 -1.74 12.04 -25.16
CA LYS A 227 -0.41 11.42 -25.32
C LYS A 227 -0.45 9.89 -25.28
N GLY A 228 -0.24 9.25 -26.44
CA GLY A 228 0.11 7.83 -26.56
C GLY A 228 -0.88 6.86 -25.89
N ALA A 229 -0.36 5.86 -25.16
CA ALA A 229 -1.16 4.84 -24.46
C ALA A 229 -2.08 5.37 -23.33
N GLY A 230 -2.11 6.70 -23.13
CA GLY A 230 -2.84 7.37 -22.07
C GLY A 230 -1.95 7.59 -20.83
N ALA A 231 -1.79 8.83 -20.40
CA ALA A 231 -0.91 9.16 -19.28
C ALA A 231 -1.32 8.45 -17.98
N VAL A 232 -2.63 8.20 -17.79
CA VAL A 232 -3.16 7.49 -16.62
C VAL A 232 -2.78 6.00 -16.66
N GLN A 233 -2.82 5.36 -17.82
CA GLN A 233 -2.55 3.93 -17.99
C GLN A 233 -1.09 3.59 -17.68
N SER A 234 -0.17 4.52 -17.96
CA SER A 234 1.23 4.40 -17.55
C SER A 234 1.42 4.34 -16.03
N LEU A 235 0.45 4.77 -15.21
CA LEU A 235 0.54 4.81 -13.75
C LEU A 235 0.32 3.45 -13.08
N PHE A 236 0.17 2.37 -13.84
CA PHE A 236 0.04 1.01 -13.32
C PHE A 236 1.09 0.62 -12.24
N PRO A 237 2.37 1.09 -12.26
CA PRO A 237 3.34 0.73 -11.24
C PRO A 237 2.95 1.19 -9.84
N TRP A 238 2.18 2.28 -9.70
CA TRP A 238 1.68 2.71 -8.39
C TRP A 238 0.81 1.64 -7.74
N PHE A 239 -0.10 1.04 -8.51
CA PHE A 239 -0.97 -0.02 -8.01
C PHE A 239 -0.20 -1.33 -7.82
N CYS A 240 0.61 -1.74 -8.80
CA CYS A 240 1.41 -2.98 -8.72
C CYS A 240 2.35 -3.01 -7.51
N LEU A 241 2.89 -1.85 -7.12
CA LEU A 241 3.81 -1.69 -5.99
C LEU A 241 3.12 -1.18 -4.73
N PHE A 242 1.78 -1.11 -4.75
CA PHE A 242 0.95 -0.59 -3.66
C PHE A 242 1.51 0.73 -3.08
N PHE A 243 1.93 1.63 -3.98
CA PHE A 243 2.48 2.96 -3.72
C PHE A 243 3.81 2.98 -2.94
N GLN A 244 4.48 1.85 -2.72
CA GLN A 244 5.70 1.84 -1.88
C GLN A 244 6.81 2.77 -2.37
N ARG A 245 6.93 2.97 -3.70
CA ARG A 245 7.95 3.84 -4.31
C ARG A 245 7.63 5.33 -4.24
N ALA A 246 6.41 5.69 -3.82
CA ALA A 246 6.04 7.08 -3.58
C ALA A 246 6.77 7.66 -2.36
N PHE A 247 7.19 6.81 -1.42
CA PHE A 247 7.75 7.23 -0.14
C PHE A 247 9.25 6.97 -0.04
N LYS A 248 9.93 7.76 0.80
CA LYS A 248 11.36 7.58 1.11
C LYS A 248 11.61 6.78 2.38
N SER A 249 10.62 6.67 3.27
CA SER A 249 10.68 5.90 4.51
C SER A 249 9.78 4.67 4.43
N PHE A 250 10.23 3.55 5.01
CA PHE A 250 9.40 2.36 5.16
C PHE A 250 8.22 2.58 6.11
N ASP A 251 8.35 3.46 7.11
CA ASP A 251 7.25 3.79 8.02
C ASP A 251 6.08 4.45 7.29
N ASP A 252 6.34 5.32 6.31
CA ASP A 252 5.30 5.92 5.49
C ASP A 252 4.59 4.88 4.60
N VAL A 253 5.35 3.93 4.05
CA VAL A 253 4.79 2.82 3.27
C VAL A 253 3.86 1.99 4.15
N TRP A 254 4.34 1.54 5.32
CA TRP A 254 3.51 0.77 6.24
C TRP A 254 2.30 1.57 6.73
N ARG A 255 2.46 2.85 7.01
CA ARG A 255 1.37 3.75 7.43
C ARG A 255 0.25 3.82 6.38
N LEU A 256 0.59 3.95 5.10
CA LEU A 256 -0.40 3.91 4.03
C LEU A 256 -1.06 2.52 3.91
N TRP A 257 -0.26 1.45 3.95
CA TRP A 257 -0.78 0.08 3.81
C TRP A 257 -1.73 -0.28 4.95
N GLU A 258 -1.45 0.16 6.17
CA GLU A 258 -2.35 0.03 7.33
C GLU A 258 -3.74 0.58 7.01
N VAL A 259 -3.82 1.78 6.42
CA VAL A 259 -5.09 2.38 6.01
C VAL A 259 -5.76 1.59 4.90
N LEU A 260 -5.04 1.25 3.85
CA LEU A 260 -5.61 0.53 2.71
C LEU A 260 -6.17 -0.84 3.13
N LEU A 261 -5.49 -1.55 4.04
CA LEU A 261 -5.96 -2.82 4.58
C LEU A 261 -7.23 -2.69 5.43
N THR A 262 -7.47 -1.53 6.05
CA THR A 262 -8.69 -1.30 6.82
C THR A 262 -9.95 -1.24 5.95
N GLY A 263 -9.81 -0.85 4.67
CA GLY A 263 -10.93 -0.53 3.79
C GLY A 263 -11.69 0.72 4.23
N LYS A 264 -11.00 1.66 4.91
CA LYS A 264 -11.52 2.97 5.32
C LYS A 264 -10.81 4.10 4.59
N PRO A 265 -11.48 5.25 4.37
CA PRO A 265 -12.91 5.50 4.62
C PRO A 265 -13.85 4.74 3.65
N CYS A 266 -13.32 4.15 2.58
CA CYS A 266 -14.05 3.48 1.52
C CYS A 266 -13.30 2.23 1.01
N ARG A 267 -13.97 1.31 0.30
CA ARG A 267 -13.41 0.02 -0.12
C ARG A 267 -12.18 0.14 -1.02
N ASN A 268 -12.23 1.02 -2.02
CA ASN A 268 -11.19 1.19 -3.02
C ASN A 268 -10.42 2.52 -2.86
N PHE A 269 -10.00 2.80 -1.63
CA PHE A 269 -9.32 4.05 -1.26
C PHE A 269 -8.03 4.31 -2.06
N GLN A 270 -7.38 3.26 -2.57
CA GLN A 270 -6.17 3.36 -3.40
C GLN A 270 -6.34 4.27 -4.64
N VAL A 271 -7.55 4.36 -5.22
CA VAL A 271 -7.78 5.23 -6.39
C VAL A 271 -7.80 6.70 -5.98
N LEU A 272 -8.28 7.02 -4.78
CA LEU A 272 -8.26 8.37 -4.22
C LEU A 272 -6.85 8.79 -3.82
N VAL A 273 -6.03 7.84 -3.34
CA VAL A 273 -4.59 8.03 -3.11
C VAL A 273 -3.90 8.40 -4.41
N ALA A 274 -4.10 7.62 -5.48
CA ALA A 274 -3.52 7.90 -6.80
C ALA A 274 -3.97 9.27 -7.35
N TYR A 275 -5.26 9.61 -7.25
CA TYR A 275 -5.76 10.93 -7.64
C TYR A 275 -5.10 12.05 -6.84
N SER A 276 -4.95 11.89 -5.53
CA SER A 276 -4.34 12.89 -4.66
C SER A 276 -2.86 13.12 -5.00
N MET A 277 -2.12 12.05 -5.32
CA MET A 277 -0.75 12.17 -5.83
C MET A 277 -0.70 12.96 -7.15
N LEU A 278 -1.63 12.71 -8.08
CA LEU A 278 -1.71 13.50 -9.32
C LEU A 278 -1.98 14.98 -9.05
N GLN A 279 -2.84 15.30 -8.08
CA GLN A 279 -3.12 16.70 -7.73
C GLN A 279 -1.88 17.40 -7.17
N MET A 280 -1.01 16.71 -6.43
CA MET A 280 0.22 17.28 -5.87
C MET A 280 1.20 17.76 -6.94
N VAL A 281 1.22 17.13 -8.12
CA VAL A 281 2.11 17.49 -9.24
C VAL A 281 1.37 18.14 -10.41
N LYS A 282 0.06 18.37 -10.30
CA LYS A 282 -0.80 18.80 -11.41
C LYS A 282 -0.30 20.06 -12.11
N GLU A 283 0.14 21.07 -11.37
CA GLU A 283 0.67 22.31 -11.96
C GLU A 283 1.88 22.03 -12.85
N GLN A 284 2.80 21.19 -12.37
CA GLN A 284 3.98 20.77 -13.13
C GLN A 284 3.59 19.96 -14.37
N ILE A 285 2.62 19.04 -14.23
CA ILE A 285 2.09 18.25 -15.35
C ILE A 285 1.59 19.16 -16.46
N LEU A 286 0.79 20.18 -16.11
CA LEU A 286 0.19 21.09 -17.07
C LEU A 286 1.22 22.00 -17.74
N LEU A 287 2.18 22.51 -16.97
CA LEU A 287 3.22 23.42 -17.46
C LEU A 287 4.22 22.72 -18.39
N GLU A 288 4.70 21.54 -18.00
CA GLU A 288 5.72 20.79 -18.74
C GLU A 288 5.11 19.84 -19.78
N SER A 289 3.78 19.70 -19.78
CA SER A 289 3.05 18.74 -20.59
C SER A 289 3.63 17.33 -20.39
N MET A 290 3.55 16.84 -19.15
CA MET A 290 4.16 15.56 -18.78
C MET A 290 3.44 14.36 -19.41
N ASN A 291 4.21 13.34 -19.82
CA ASN A 291 3.66 12.02 -20.14
C ASN A 291 3.61 11.15 -18.86
N GLY A 292 3.14 9.91 -18.98
CA GLY A 292 3.00 9.01 -17.83
C GLY A 292 4.31 8.69 -17.08
N GLU A 293 5.42 8.52 -17.79
CA GLU A 293 6.74 8.28 -17.18
C GLU A 293 7.24 9.53 -16.44
N ASP A 294 7.05 10.72 -17.05
CA ASP A 294 7.39 12.00 -16.43
C ASP A 294 6.57 12.22 -15.14
N ILE A 295 5.28 11.87 -15.14
CA ILE A 295 4.40 11.96 -13.97
C ILE A 295 4.91 11.05 -12.84
N ILE A 296 5.25 9.79 -13.15
CA ILE A 296 5.79 8.86 -12.15
C ILE A 296 7.10 9.41 -11.57
N MET A 297 7.97 9.93 -12.43
CA MET A 297 9.24 10.52 -12.00
C MET A 297 9.02 11.76 -11.11
N ALA A 298 8.12 12.67 -11.51
CA ALA A 298 7.78 13.85 -10.73
C ALA A 298 7.24 13.47 -9.34
N CYS A 299 6.32 12.50 -9.27
CA CYS A 299 5.78 12.02 -7.99
C CYS A 299 6.85 11.35 -7.12
N ASN A 300 7.71 10.51 -7.70
CA ASN A 300 8.80 9.87 -6.96
C ASN A 300 9.86 10.87 -6.48
N ASN A 301 9.91 12.07 -7.08
CA ASN A 301 10.81 13.15 -6.71
C ASN A 301 10.18 14.15 -5.73
N LEU A 302 8.92 13.95 -5.32
CA LEU A 302 8.32 14.71 -4.23
C LEU A 302 9.19 14.53 -2.98
N ILE A 303 9.80 15.64 -2.56
CA ILE A 303 10.60 15.71 -1.34
C ILE A 303 9.62 15.70 -0.17
N ASP A 304 9.89 14.86 0.84
CA ASP A 304 9.14 14.81 2.10
C ASP A 304 7.65 14.50 1.96
N LEU A 305 7.25 13.64 1.00
CA LEU A 305 5.87 13.14 0.95
C LEU A 305 5.55 12.34 2.22
N ASP A 306 4.80 12.96 3.13
CA ASP A 306 4.32 12.36 4.36
C ASP A 306 3.05 11.52 4.12
N ALA A 307 3.00 10.32 4.68
CA ALA A 307 1.87 9.43 4.47
C ALA A 307 0.56 9.99 5.05
N ASP A 308 0.59 10.65 6.20
CA ASP A 308 -0.63 11.21 6.80
C ASP A 308 -1.16 12.41 6.00
N GLU A 309 -0.29 13.22 5.40
CA GLU A 309 -0.69 14.29 4.49
C GLU A 309 -1.37 13.72 3.25
N LEU A 310 -0.81 12.68 2.63
CA LEU A 310 -1.42 12.02 1.48
C LEU A 310 -2.76 11.37 1.83
N ILE A 311 -2.83 10.64 2.95
CA ILE A 311 -4.07 10.02 3.45
C ILE A 311 -5.12 11.10 3.72
N SER A 312 -4.74 12.22 4.33
CA SER A 312 -5.66 13.33 4.63
C SER A 312 -6.19 13.97 3.35
N SER A 313 -5.32 14.20 2.37
CA SER A 313 -5.72 14.72 1.05
C SER A 313 -6.73 13.79 0.37
N ALA A 314 -6.44 12.48 0.34
CA ALA A 314 -7.35 11.49 -0.23
C ALA A 314 -8.69 11.38 0.53
N CYS A 315 -8.69 11.54 1.86
CA CYS A 315 -9.92 11.62 2.65
C CYS A 315 -10.75 12.86 2.31
N LEU A 316 -10.12 14.01 2.07
CA LEU A 316 -10.82 15.22 1.66
C LEU A 316 -11.46 15.07 0.28
N VAL A 317 -10.75 14.44 -0.67
CA VAL A 317 -11.32 14.11 -2.00
C VAL A 317 -12.53 13.19 -1.85
N TYR A 318 -12.45 12.16 -0.99
CA TYR A 318 -13.60 11.30 -0.72
C TYR A 318 -14.79 12.07 -0.14
N ALA A 319 -14.54 12.94 0.84
CA ALA A 319 -15.58 13.76 1.46
C ALA A 319 -16.21 14.74 0.46
N GLU A 320 -15.43 15.28 -0.48
CA GLU A 320 -15.93 16.10 -1.59
C GLU A 320 -16.81 15.27 -2.54
N LEU A 321 -16.38 14.07 -2.92
CA LEU A 321 -17.16 13.17 -3.77
C LEU A 321 -18.52 12.86 -3.16
N MET A 322 -18.57 12.54 -1.86
CA MET A 322 -19.83 12.21 -1.17
C MET A 322 -20.82 13.37 -1.10
N GLN A 323 -20.40 14.61 -1.40
CA GLN A 323 -21.26 15.78 -1.48
C GLN A 323 -21.77 16.08 -2.90
N LYS A 324 -21.28 15.37 -3.92
CA LYS A 324 -21.67 15.55 -5.33
C LYS A 324 -22.61 14.43 -5.79
N ASP A 325 -23.28 14.68 -6.91
CA ASP A 325 -24.03 13.65 -7.63
C ASP A 325 -23.07 12.76 -8.42
N VAL A 326 -22.48 11.78 -7.73
CA VAL A 326 -21.45 10.89 -8.28
C VAL A 326 -22.08 9.87 -9.22
N PRO A 327 -21.52 9.64 -10.42
CA PRO A 327 -21.97 8.60 -11.33
C PRO A 327 -22.00 7.22 -10.66
N GLU A 328 -23.01 6.40 -10.97
CA GLU A 328 -23.22 5.10 -10.32
C GLU A 328 -21.98 4.17 -10.36
N PRO A 329 -21.21 4.07 -11.47
CA PRO A 329 -20.00 3.25 -11.48
C PRO A 329 -18.95 3.68 -10.45
N LEU A 330 -18.76 4.99 -10.23
CA LEU A 330 -17.85 5.52 -9.21
C LEU A 330 -18.40 5.27 -7.81
N LYS A 331 -19.71 5.43 -7.63
CA LYS A 331 -20.38 5.22 -6.34
C LYS A 331 -20.30 3.76 -5.89
N GLU A 332 -20.65 2.80 -6.75
CA GLU A 332 -20.54 1.37 -6.48
C GLU A 332 -19.09 0.94 -6.23
N PHE A 333 -18.13 1.58 -6.90
CA PHE A 333 -16.72 1.27 -6.72
C PHE A 333 -16.17 1.72 -5.37
N PHE A 334 -16.65 2.83 -4.80
CA PHE A 334 -16.17 3.31 -3.49
C PHE A 334 -17.00 2.78 -2.30
N GLN A 335 -18.25 2.35 -2.50
CA GLN A 335 -19.07 1.70 -1.47
C GLN A 335 -18.54 0.30 -1.11
#